data_AF-A0A2S8FQR9-F1
#
_entry.id   AF-A0A2S8FQR9-F1
#
_cell.length_a   1.000
_cell.length_b   1.000
_cell.length_c   1.000
_cell.angle_alpha   90.00
_cell.angle_beta   90.00
_cell.angle_gamma   90.00
#
_symmetry.space_group_name_H-M   'P 1'
#
loop_
_entity.id
_entity.type
_entity.pdbx_description
1 polymer ?
#
loop_
_entity_poly.entity_id
_entity_poly.type
_entity_poly.pdbx_seq_one_letter_code
_entity_poly.pdbx_strand_id
1 'polypeptide(L)'
;MQHLDMSKIIGSRDRPWFTVAEVWIDREEARAFYHAEPMIEEEPGLGLADYWGVQYACGLKLVFEYFHHPGNCGVVSADVFCPQHVERHLRHWKKSLRIFPDEMFQIDRESMFIRFQETMPELLTHRDYQVMRQGDDGNPLSMGNPTTYRDAQCWVTELEKSIHKQIYWVTRCDTLTADRP
;
A
#
# COMPACT_ATOMS: atom_id res chain seq x y z
N MET A 1 -3.81 3.36 14.30
CA MET A 1 -3.06 4.04 13.24
C MET A 1 -2.08 4.98 13.93
N GLN A 2 -0.85 5.08 13.45
CA GLN A 2 0.17 5.97 14.01
C GLN A 2 0.54 7.02 12.96
N HIS A 3 0.73 8.28 13.37
CA HIS A 3 1.20 9.35 12.49
C HIS A 3 2.70 9.24 12.26
N LEU A 4 3.11 9.46 11.02
CA LEU A 4 4.51 9.58 10.65
C LEU A 4 4.97 11.04 10.74
N ASP A 5 6.24 11.22 11.07
CA ASP A 5 6.89 12.53 11.08
C ASP A 5 7.28 12.91 9.65
N MET A 6 6.47 13.74 9.00
CA MET A 6 6.66 14.11 7.59
C MET A 6 7.95 14.89 7.36
N SER A 7 8.46 15.62 8.36
CA SER A 7 9.72 16.37 8.23
C SER A 7 10.96 15.48 8.04
N LYS A 8 10.83 14.18 8.36
CA LYS A 8 11.87 13.16 8.13
C LYS A 8 11.66 12.35 6.85
N ILE A 9 10.52 12.53 6.19
CA ILE A 9 10.09 11.73 5.06
C ILE A 9 10.19 12.53 3.76
N ILE A 10 9.70 13.76 3.75
CA ILE A 10 9.75 14.62 2.56
C ILE A 10 11.21 14.91 2.23
N GLY A 11 11.57 14.72 0.96
CA GLY A 11 12.96 14.83 0.49
C GLY A 11 13.93 13.73 0.97
N SER A 12 13.51 12.84 1.88
CA SER A 12 14.36 11.74 2.36
C SER A 12 14.62 10.74 1.24
N ARG A 13 15.86 10.23 1.25
CA ARG A 13 16.35 9.23 0.31
C ARG A 13 16.68 7.90 1.01
N ASP A 14 16.26 7.75 2.25
CA ASP A 14 16.61 6.60 3.09
C ASP A 14 15.77 5.36 2.76
N ARG A 15 14.61 5.56 2.11
CA ARG A 15 13.73 4.49 1.66
C ARG A 15 12.92 4.90 0.43
N PRO A 16 12.42 3.93 -0.36
CA PRO A 16 11.57 4.25 -1.50
C PRO A 16 10.14 4.58 -1.04
N TRP A 17 9.52 5.50 -1.77
CA TRP A 17 8.09 5.80 -1.70
C TRP A 17 7.53 5.60 -3.10
N PHE A 18 6.64 4.64 -3.25
CA PHE A 18 6.04 4.28 -4.53
C PHE A 18 4.69 4.97 -4.65
N THR A 19 4.56 5.87 -5.63
CA THR A 19 3.27 6.46 -6.01
C THR A 19 2.35 5.37 -6.57
N VAL A 20 1.18 5.17 -5.97
CA VAL A 20 0.30 4.02 -6.27
C VAL A 20 -1.14 4.38 -6.60
N ALA A 21 -1.63 5.55 -6.16
CA ALA A 21 -3.00 5.94 -6.44
C ALA A 21 -3.22 7.47 -6.41
N GLU A 22 -4.31 7.89 -7.03
CA GLU A 22 -4.97 9.16 -6.77
C GLU A 22 -6.12 8.95 -5.79
N VAL A 23 -6.37 9.93 -4.94
CA VAL A 23 -7.53 9.99 -4.05
C VAL A 23 -8.30 11.29 -4.26
N TRP A 24 -9.53 11.17 -4.70
CA TRP A 24 -10.41 12.27 -5.09
C TRP A 24 -11.37 12.65 -3.95
N ILE A 25 -10.78 13.12 -2.87
CA ILE A 25 -11.46 13.71 -1.72
C ILE A 25 -10.89 15.10 -1.47
N ASP A 26 -11.66 15.96 -0.81
CA ASP A 26 -11.12 17.26 -0.42
C ASP A 26 -10.20 17.17 0.80
N ARG A 27 -9.47 18.25 1.04
CA ARG A 27 -8.46 18.34 2.11
C ARG A 27 -9.10 18.35 3.51
N GLU A 28 -10.35 18.78 3.62
CA GLU A 28 -11.08 18.79 4.90
C GLU A 28 -11.48 17.37 5.30
N GLU A 29 -11.94 16.57 4.34
CA GLU A 29 -12.22 15.15 4.50
C GLU A 29 -10.94 14.37 4.84
N ALA A 30 -9.84 14.66 4.15
CA ALA A 30 -8.53 14.10 4.47
C ALA A 30 -8.12 14.43 5.92
N ARG A 31 -8.16 15.70 6.32
CA ARG A 31 -7.85 16.14 7.69
C ARG A 31 -8.75 15.47 8.73
N ALA A 32 -10.04 15.32 8.45
CA ALA A 32 -10.98 14.65 9.33
C ALA A 32 -10.66 13.16 9.51
N PHE A 33 -10.23 12.48 8.43
CA PHE A 33 -9.81 11.07 8.49
C PHE A 33 -8.51 10.88 9.28
N TYR A 34 -7.53 11.77 9.10
CA TYR A 34 -6.26 11.66 9.79
C TYR A 34 -6.33 12.14 11.24
N HIS A 35 -7.27 12.99 11.61
CA HIS A 35 -7.30 13.62 12.94
C HIS A 35 -5.98 14.34 13.29
N ALA A 36 -5.30 14.89 12.28
CA ALA A 36 -4.00 15.55 12.42
C ALA A 36 -3.85 16.69 11.41
N GLU A 37 -3.12 17.73 11.81
CA GLU A 37 -2.70 18.80 10.90
C GLU A 37 -1.70 18.27 9.86
N PRO A 38 -1.79 18.71 8.60
CA PRO A 38 -0.76 18.41 7.61
C PRO A 38 0.54 19.13 7.92
N MET A 39 1.64 18.56 7.44
CA MET A 39 2.83 19.35 7.17
C MET A 39 2.64 20.10 5.86
N ILE A 40 2.93 21.39 5.83
CA ILE A 40 2.79 22.22 4.64
C ILE A 40 4.18 22.54 4.11
N GLU A 41 4.42 22.30 2.82
CA GLU A 41 5.70 22.60 2.16
C GLU A 41 5.46 23.25 0.79
N GLU A 42 6.44 24.04 0.32
CA GLU A 42 6.41 24.66 -1.00
C GLU A 42 7.10 23.74 -2.01
N GLU A 43 6.31 23.23 -2.95
CA GLU A 43 6.79 22.36 -4.03
C GLU A 43 7.22 23.21 -5.24
N PRO A 44 8.48 23.09 -5.70
CA PRO A 44 9.01 23.90 -6.79
C PRO A 44 8.15 23.82 -8.06
N GLY A 45 7.50 24.94 -8.40
CA GLY A 45 6.65 25.05 -9.58
C GLY A 45 5.23 24.53 -9.44
N LEU A 46 4.86 23.97 -8.27
CA LEU A 46 3.52 23.43 -7.97
C LEU A 46 2.85 24.14 -6.76
N GLY A 47 3.55 25.05 -6.10
CA GLY A 47 3.00 25.83 -4.99
C GLY A 47 2.95 25.04 -3.68
N LEU A 48 2.04 25.42 -2.78
CA LEU A 48 1.92 24.76 -1.48
C LEU A 48 1.29 23.37 -1.61
N ALA A 49 1.80 22.42 -0.84
CA ALA A 49 1.24 21.08 -0.71
C ALA A 49 1.07 20.70 0.77
N ASP A 50 -0.04 19.99 1.04
CA ASP A 50 -0.35 19.41 2.35
C ASP A 50 0.06 17.93 2.38
N TYR A 51 0.85 17.57 3.38
CA TYR A 51 1.38 16.22 3.57
C TYR A 51 0.88 15.56 4.83
N TRP A 52 0.36 14.34 4.69
CA TRP A 52 0.05 13.44 5.79
C TRP A 52 0.80 12.14 5.65
N GLY A 53 1.22 11.56 6.77
CA GLY A 53 1.82 10.23 6.81
C GLY A 53 1.19 9.38 7.90
N VAL A 54 0.86 8.14 7.55
CA VAL A 54 0.25 7.18 8.47
C VAL A 54 0.90 5.82 8.38
N GLN A 55 0.93 5.13 9.51
CA GLN A 55 1.30 3.73 9.63
C GLN A 55 0.13 2.91 10.17
N TYR A 56 -0.23 1.86 9.43
CA TYR A 56 -1.22 0.87 9.83
C TYR A 56 -0.61 -0.19 10.75
N ALA A 57 -1.46 -0.93 11.47
CA ALA A 57 -1.02 -1.96 12.40
C ALA A 57 -0.23 -3.10 11.73
N CYS A 58 -0.51 -3.39 10.45
CA CYS A 58 0.24 -4.35 9.65
C CYS A 58 1.63 -3.85 9.23
N GLY A 59 2.00 -2.61 9.57
CA GLY A 59 3.25 -1.96 9.17
C GLY A 59 3.23 -1.33 7.79
N LEU A 60 2.10 -1.32 7.06
CA LEU A 60 1.97 -0.51 5.85
C LEU A 60 2.09 0.97 6.21
N LYS A 61 2.93 1.70 5.48
CA LYS A 61 3.04 3.15 5.61
C LYS A 61 2.56 3.82 4.34
N LEU A 62 1.69 4.81 4.49
CA LEU A 62 1.18 5.62 3.40
C LEU A 62 1.53 7.09 3.65
N VAL A 63 1.85 7.78 2.56
CA VAL A 63 2.00 9.23 2.49
C VAL A 63 0.95 9.76 1.53
N PHE A 64 0.33 10.87 1.90
CA PHE A 64 -0.66 11.58 1.12
C PHE A 64 -0.16 12.98 0.85
N GLU A 65 -0.26 13.41 -0.40
CA GLU A 65 0.15 14.72 -0.87
C GLU A 65 -1.04 15.39 -1.56
N TYR A 66 -1.39 16.60 -1.13
CA TYR A 66 -2.46 17.40 -1.73
C TYR A 66 -1.94 18.78 -2.10
N PHE A 67 -1.84 19.06 -3.40
CA PHE A 67 -1.50 20.39 -3.87
C PHE A 67 -2.64 21.38 -3.62
N HIS A 68 -2.31 22.63 -3.30
CA HIS A 68 -3.27 23.71 -3.11
C HIS A 68 -3.82 24.27 -4.45
N HIS A 69 -3.52 23.59 -5.56
CA HIS A 69 -4.02 23.90 -6.90
C HIS A 69 -5.50 23.48 -7.08
N PRO A 70 -6.21 24.05 -8.07
CA PRO A 70 -7.61 23.71 -8.33
C PRO A 70 -7.73 22.27 -8.86
N GLY A 71 -8.01 21.35 -7.94
CA GLY A 71 -8.25 19.94 -8.21
C GLY A 71 -8.29 19.22 -6.88
N ASN A 72 -9.48 18.76 -6.45
CA ASN A 72 -9.63 18.00 -5.20
C ASN A 72 -9.09 16.57 -5.40
N CYS A 73 -7.77 16.46 -5.61
CA CYS A 73 -7.08 15.22 -5.86
C CYS A 73 -5.78 15.21 -5.05
N GLY A 74 -5.62 14.17 -4.23
CA GLY A 74 -4.38 13.86 -3.56
C GLY A 74 -3.67 12.68 -4.23
N VAL A 75 -2.36 12.62 -4.05
CA VAL A 75 -1.53 11.49 -4.47
C VAL A 75 -1.23 10.62 -3.26
N VAL A 76 -1.33 9.30 -3.43
CA VAL A 76 -1.02 8.31 -2.40
C VAL A 76 0.27 7.58 -2.77
N SER A 77 1.22 7.61 -1.85
CA SER A 77 2.50 6.91 -1.94
C SER A 77 2.64 5.89 -0.81
N ALA A 78 3.23 4.73 -1.11
CA ALA A 78 3.39 3.62 -0.17
C ALA A 78 4.87 3.24 0.01
N ASP A 79 5.22 2.73 1.19
CA ASP A 79 6.59 2.28 1.46
C ASP A 79 6.95 0.92 0.84
N VAL A 80 6.00 0.30 0.14
CA VAL A 80 6.19 -0.89 -0.68
C VAL A 80 5.24 -0.81 -1.87
N PHE A 81 5.70 -1.24 -3.05
CA PHE A 81 4.84 -1.32 -4.21
C PHE A 81 3.87 -2.50 -4.09
N CYS A 82 2.66 -2.21 -3.57
CA CYS A 82 1.58 -3.18 -3.45
C CYS A 82 0.21 -2.47 -3.50
N PRO A 83 -0.26 -2.05 -4.69
CA PRO A 83 -1.48 -1.24 -4.80
C PRO A 83 -2.72 -1.89 -4.19
N GLN A 84 -2.85 -3.21 -4.29
CA GLN A 84 -3.93 -3.98 -3.66
C GLN A 84 -3.91 -3.95 -2.12
N HIS A 85 -2.76 -3.74 -1.49
CA HIS A 85 -2.67 -3.54 -0.03
C HIS A 85 -3.24 -2.17 0.35
N VAL A 86 -2.88 -1.16 -0.44
CA VAL A 86 -3.36 0.22 -0.28
C VAL A 86 -4.87 0.29 -0.47
N GLU A 87 -5.40 -0.33 -1.53
CA GLU A 87 -6.84 -0.37 -1.79
C GLU A 87 -7.62 -0.98 -0.62
N ARG A 88 -7.12 -2.05 0.02
CA ARG A 88 -7.80 -2.66 1.18
C ARG A 88 -7.86 -1.73 2.38
N HIS A 89 -6.78 -1.02 2.68
CA HIS A 89 -6.75 -0.06 3.79
C HIS A 89 -7.57 1.20 3.49
N LEU A 90 -7.66 1.60 2.22
CA LEU A 90 -8.44 2.75 1.76
C LEU A 90 -9.83 2.36 1.20
N ARG A 91 -10.34 1.18 1.54
CA ARG A 91 -11.61 0.65 1.00
C ARG A 91 -12.83 1.54 1.28
N HIS A 92 -12.78 2.35 2.33
CA HIS A 92 -13.84 3.32 2.65
C HIS A 92 -13.91 4.45 1.61
N TRP A 93 -12.79 4.76 0.95
CA TRP A 93 -12.69 5.70 -0.17
C TRP A 93 -12.71 5.01 -1.54
N LYS A 94 -13.17 3.76 -1.66
CA LYS A 94 -13.08 2.99 -2.90
C LYS A 94 -13.63 3.71 -4.15
N LYS A 95 -14.66 4.54 -4.00
CA LYS A 95 -15.25 5.32 -5.12
C LYS A 95 -14.42 6.53 -5.52
N SER A 96 -13.59 7.03 -4.60
CA SER A 96 -12.72 8.18 -4.78
C SER A 96 -11.26 7.77 -5.01
N LEU A 97 -10.92 6.49 -4.87
CA LEU A 97 -9.58 5.97 -5.06
C LEU A 97 -9.41 5.46 -6.49
N ARG A 98 -8.37 5.94 -7.17
CA ARG A 98 -7.97 5.44 -8.49
C ARG A 98 -6.54 4.93 -8.42
N ILE A 99 -6.40 3.61 -8.48
CA ILE A 99 -5.08 2.96 -8.55
C ILE A 99 -4.43 3.29 -9.90
N PHE A 100 -3.17 3.68 -9.88
CA PHE A 100 -2.40 3.89 -11.10
C PHE A 100 -2.13 2.54 -11.79
N PRO A 101 -2.20 2.47 -13.13
CA PRO A 101 -1.77 1.29 -13.88
C PRO A 101 -0.32 0.93 -13.58
N ASP A 102 0.00 -0.36 -13.60
CA ASP A 102 1.34 -0.88 -13.28
C ASP A 102 2.44 -0.31 -14.19
N GLU A 103 2.09 0.11 -15.40
CA GLU A 103 3.00 0.64 -16.42
C GLU A 103 3.37 2.11 -16.20
N MET A 104 2.50 2.89 -15.53
CA MET A 104 2.62 4.36 -15.47
C MET A 104 3.93 4.83 -14.80
N PHE A 105 4.40 4.10 -13.79
CA PHE A 105 5.63 4.40 -13.04
C PHE A 105 6.61 3.23 -13.05
N GLN A 106 6.57 2.39 -14.09
CA GLN A 106 7.37 1.18 -14.14
C GLN A 106 8.88 1.47 -14.04
N ILE A 107 9.36 2.44 -14.81
CA ILE A 107 10.80 2.80 -14.85
C ILE A 107 11.27 3.28 -13.47
N ASP A 108 10.51 4.18 -12.84
CA ASP A 108 10.84 4.69 -11.51
C ASP A 108 10.81 3.58 -10.46
N ARG A 109 9.80 2.71 -10.51
CA ARG A 109 9.68 1.54 -9.62
C ARG A 109 10.88 0.61 -9.76
N GLU A 110 11.26 0.25 -10.98
CA GLU A 110 12.41 -0.63 -11.25
C GLU A 110 13.72 0.02 -10.77
N SER A 111 13.90 1.32 -11.01
CA SER A 111 15.04 2.08 -10.50
C SER A 111 15.12 2.03 -8.97
N MET A 112 13.99 2.21 -8.28
CA MET A 112 13.91 2.11 -6.83
C MET A 112 14.19 0.71 -6.32
N PHE A 113 13.71 -0.34 -6.99
CA PHE A 113 14.06 -1.73 -6.63
C PHE A 113 15.56 -1.97 -6.72
N ILE A 114 16.20 -1.58 -7.82
CA ILE A 114 17.66 -1.73 -7.99
C ILE A 114 18.42 -0.97 -6.90
N ARG A 115 17.97 0.25 -6.58
CA ARG A 115 18.63 1.11 -5.59
C ARG A 115 18.54 0.57 -4.17
N PHE A 116 17.42 -0.04 -3.79
CA PHE A 116 17.12 -0.41 -2.41
C PHE A 116 17.13 -1.94 -2.16
N GLN A 117 17.40 -2.77 -3.16
CA GLN A 117 17.35 -4.23 -3.01
C GLN A 117 18.25 -4.81 -1.90
N GLU A 118 19.41 -4.19 -1.63
CA GLU A 118 20.35 -4.68 -0.61
C GLU A 118 19.90 -4.31 0.81
N THR A 119 19.26 -3.15 0.97
CA THR A 119 18.81 -2.64 2.28
C THR A 119 17.37 -3.05 2.60
N MET A 120 16.56 -3.33 1.58
CA MET A 120 15.15 -3.70 1.67
C MET A 120 14.84 -4.87 0.71
N PRO A 121 15.35 -6.09 1.00
CA PRO A 121 15.18 -7.25 0.13
C PRO A 121 13.70 -7.65 -0.07
N GLU A 122 12.81 -7.26 0.84
CA GLU A 122 11.38 -7.52 0.71
C GLU A 122 10.75 -6.90 -0.55
N LEU A 123 11.36 -5.86 -1.12
CA LEU A 123 10.92 -5.22 -2.37
C LEU A 123 10.98 -6.19 -3.57
N LEU A 124 11.94 -7.12 -3.54
CA LEU A 124 12.08 -8.14 -4.60
C LEU A 124 11.01 -9.23 -4.53
N THR A 125 10.32 -9.35 -3.39
CA THR A 125 9.35 -10.42 -3.11
C THR A 125 7.90 -9.93 -3.11
N HIS A 126 7.61 -8.83 -3.83
CA HIS A 126 6.32 -8.14 -3.77
C HIS A 126 5.14 -8.92 -4.40
N ARG A 127 5.41 -10.06 -5.04
CA ARG A 127 4.40 -10.99 -5.60
C ARG A 127 4.68 -12.46 -5.23
N ASP A 128 5.50 -12.71 -4.21
CA ASP A 128 5.95 -14.07 -3.87
C ASP A 128 4.97 -14.84 -2.98
N TYR A 129 3.97 -14.17 -2.41
CA TYR A 129 3.11 -14.77 -1.38
C TYR A 129 1.65 -14.82 -1.80
N GLN A 130 1.03 -15.96 -1.56
CA GLN A 130 -0.37 -16.22 -1.86
C GLN A 130 -1.13 -16.47 -0.56
N VAL A 131 -2.29 -15.82 -0.41
CA VAL A 131 -3.26 -16.17 0.63
C VAL A 131 -4.04 -17.38 0.15
N MET A 132 -4.15 -18.38 1.01
CA MET A 132 -4.87 -19.62 0.78
C MET A 132 -6.03 -19.74 1.78
N ARG A 133 -7.09 -20.42 1.37
CA ARG A 133 -8.18 -20.86 2.25
C ARG A 133 -8.45 -22.34 2.06
N GLN A 134 -9.00 -22.99 3.09
CA GLN A 134 -9.53 -24.34 2.96
C GLN A 134 -10.90 -24.29 2.29
N GLY A 135 -11.06 -24.94 1.13
CA GLY A 135 -12.35 -25.12 0.46
C GLY A 135 -13.28 -26.06 1.23
N ASP A 136 -14.56 -26.08 0.84
CA ASP A 136 -15.57 -26.93 1.48
C ASP A 136 -15.30 -28.44 1.25
N ASP A 137 -14.53 -28.76 0.21
CA ASP A 137 -14.01 -30.09 -0.11
C ASP A 137 -12.72 -30.44 0.65
N GLY A 138 -12.24 -29.53 1.51
CA GLY A 138 -10.99 -29.67 2.24
C GLY A 138 -9.74 -29.27 1.46
N ASN A 139 -9.85 -28.95 0.16
CA ASN A 139 -8.70 -28.63 -0.69
C ASN A 139 -8.29 -27.16 -0.57
N PRO A 140 -6.99 -26.84 -0.70
CA PRO A 140 -6.51 -25.46 -0.75
C PRO A 140 -7.05 -24.69 -1.96
N LEU A 141 -7.56 -23.49 -1.71
CA LEU A 141 -7.98 -22.54 -2.75
C LEU A 141 -7.23 -21.21 -2.58
N SER A 142 -6.66 -20.69 -3.67
CA SER A 142 -6.02 -19.38 -3.66
C SER A 142 -7.04 -18.24 -3.55
N MET A 143 -6.64 -17.18 -2.86
CA MET A 143 -7.43 -15.96 -2.68
C MET A 143 -6.74 -14.76 -3.30
N GLY A 144 -7.39 -14.15 -4.29
CA GLY A 144 -6.86 -12.99 -5.01
C GLY A 144 -5.52 -13.27 -5.69
N ASN A 145 -4.78 -12.19 -5.95
CA ASN A 145 -3.49 -12.25 -6.63
C ASN A 145 -2.34 -12.43 -5.62
N PRO A 146 -1.22 -13.03 -6.06
CA PRO A 146 0.02 -13.01 -5.31
C PRO A 146 0.44 -11.59 -4.91
N THR A 147 1.07 -11.48 -3.75
CA THR A 147 1.31 -10.22 -3.06
C THR A 147 2.55 -10.29 -2.16
N THR A 148 2.83 -9.21 -1.43
CA THR A 148 3.90 -9.17 -0.43
C THR A 148 3.53 -10.02 0.79
N TYR A 149 4.52 -10.55 1.51
CA TYR A 149 4.24 -11.28 2.77
C TYR A 149 3.42 -10.45 3.76
N ARG A 150 3.75 -9.15 3.89
CA ARG A 150 3.07 -8.19 4.78
C ARG A 150 1.58 -8.09 4.44
N ASP A 151 1.28 -7.93 3.16
CA ASP A 151 -0.08 -7.80 2.65
C ASP A 151 -0.89 -9.10 2.84
N ALA A 152 -0.27 -10.24 2.58
CA ALA A 152 -0.88 -11.56 2.78
C ALA A 152 -1.22 -11.81 4.26
N GLN A 153 -0.30 -11.50 5.17
CA GLN A 153 -0.52 -11.61 6.63
C GLN A 153 -1.60 -10.65 7.12
N CYS A 154 -1.62 -9.42 6.61
CA CYS A 154 -2.68 -8.45 6.90
C CYS A 154 -4.05 -9.02 6.48
N TRP A 155 -4.12 -9.63 5.30
CA TRP A 155 -5.35 -10.21 4.80
C TRP A 155 -5.86 -11.36 5.66
N VAL A 156 -4.99 -12.32 6.01
CA VAL A 156 -5.35 -13.44 6.90
C VAL A 156 -5.88 -12.90 8.24
N THR A 157 -5.19 -11.94 8.83
CA THR A 157 -5.60 -11.31 10.09
C THR A 157 -6.99 -10.64 9.98
N GLU A 158 -7.29 -9.98 8.86
CA GLU A 158 -8.62 -9.38 8.63
C GLU A 158 -9.71 -10.43 8.46
N LEU A 159 -9.43 -11.52 7.73
CA LEU A 159 -10.38 -12.61 7.50
C LEU A 159 -10.70 -13.35 8.80
N GLU A 160 -9.70 -13.64 9.63
CA GLU A 160 -9.90 -14.32 10.91
C GLU A 160 -10.74 -13.48 11.89
N LYS A 161 -10.65 -12.15 11.81
CA LYS A 161 -11.49 -11.23 12.62
C LYS A 161 -12.95 -11.25 12.22
N SER A 162 -13.29 -11.69 11.00
CA SER A 162 -14.67 -11.68 10.49
C SER A 162 -15.57 -12.81 11.02
N ILE A 163 -15.07 -13.66 11.95
CA ILE A 163 -15.82 -14.75 12.60
C ILE A 163 -16.32 -15.81 11.60
N HIS A 164 -15.76 -15.87 10.40
CA HIS A 164 -15.99 -16.98 9.48
C HIS A 164 -15.20 -18.22 9.93
N LYS A 165 -15.88 -19.37 10.06
CA LYS A 165 -15.26 -20.66 10.42
C LYS A 165 -14.50 -21.27 9.23
N GLN A 166 -13.47 -20.58 8.78
CA GLN A 166 -12.63 -21.03 7.67
C GLN A 166 -11.16 -20.86 8.06
N ILE A 167 -10.32 -21.79 7.63
CA ILE A 167 -8.88 -21.75 7.86
C ILE A 167 -8.24 -20.98 6.71
N TYR A 168 -7.42 -19.99 7.05
CA TYR A 168 -6.65 -19.17 6.12
C TYR A 168 -5.17 -19.29 6.46
N TRP A 169 -4.30 -19.27 5.45
CA TRP A 169 -2.85 -19.24 5.66
C TRP A 169 -2.13 -18.55 4.52
N VAL A 170 -0.87 -18.18 4.76
CA VAL A 170 0.01 -17.61 3.75
C VAL A 170 0.99 -18.67 3.30
N THR A 171 1.21 -18.78 2.00
CA THR A 171 2.27 -19.62 1.43
C THR A 171 3.08 -18.87 0.38
N ARG A 172 4.31 -19.31 0.11
CA ARG A 172 5.08 -18.79 -1.02
C ARG A 172 4.61 -19.44 -2.33
N CYS A 173 4.59 -18.69 -3.43
CA CYS A 173 4.09 -19.18 -4.71
C CYS A 173 4.95 -20.31 -5.31
N ASP A 174 6.25 -20.35 -5.02
CA ASP A 174 7.16 -21.43 -5.43
C ASP A 174 6.78 -22.80 -4.82
N THR A 175 6.26 -22.81 -3.59
CA THR A 175 5.77 -24.03 -2.93
C THR A 175 4.50 -24.58 -3.58
N LEU A 176 3.67 -23.73 -4.20
CA LEU A 176 2.43 -24.14 -4.87
C LEU A 176 2.69 -24.87 -6.19
N THR A 177 3.83 -24.61 -6.83
CA THR A 177 4.21 -25.25 -8.10
C THR A 177 4.85 -26.62 -7.91
N ALA A 178 5.38 -26.93 -6.72
CA ALA A 178 6.02 -28.21 -6.44
C ALA A 178 5.02 -29.37 -6.28
N ASP A 179 3.75 -29.07 -6.01
CA ASP A 179 2.68 -30.06 -5.77
C ASP A 179 1.80 -30.34 -7.00
N ARG A 180 2.17 -29.85 -8.20
CA ARG A 180 1.52 -30.25 -9.46
C ARG A 180 2.35 -31.37 -10.13
N PRO A 181 1.85 -32.62 -10.19
CA PRO A 181 2.51 -33.68 -10.96
C PRO A 181 2.54 -33.38 -12.46
#